data_AF-A0A972J8Y0-F1
#
_entry.id   AF-A0A972J8Y0-F1
#
_cell.length_a   1.000
_cell.length_b   1.000
_cell.length_c   1.000
_cell.angle_alpha   90.00
_cell.angle_beta   90.00
_cell.angle_gamma   90.00
#
_symmetry.space_group_name_H-M   'P 1'
#
loop_
_entity.id
_entity.type
_entity.pdbx_description
1 polymer ?
#
loop_
_entity_poly.entity_id
_entity_poly.type
_entity_poly.pdbx_seq_one_letter_code
_entity_poly.pdbx_strand_id
1 'polypeptide(L)'
;MLRGQRLALAKGLLLAWTAQLYRRREALTVIGFGGQGAHLLQAPRKAVAFNEGWIAPISGGGGSPAAAAVALADQVLARRRRIHPGEQLAVWLLSDLRFAVLPPRPRLADHCTIIDFDEGPFALGRARQLARAWQADHASASELASAIA
;
A
#
# COMPACT_ATOMS: atom_id res chain seq x y z
N MET A 1 -10.78 -6.62 -4.34
CA MET A 1 -9.67 -6.43 -5.29
C MET A 1 -9.88 -5.12 -6.04
N LEU A 2 -8.82 -4.32 -6.19
CA LEU A 2 -8.91 -3.08 -6.97
C LEU A 2 -8.93 -3.39 -8.47
N ARG A 3 -9.94 -2.87 -9.18
CA ARG A 3 -10.11 -2.98 -10.64
C ARG A 3 -10.75 -1.70 -11.16
N GLY A 4 -10.68 -1.48 -12.48
CA GLY A 4 -11.31 -0.33 -13.14
C GLY A 4 -10.93 0.99 -12.47
N GLN A 5 -11.93 1.81 -12.14
CA GLN A 5 -11.74 3.12 -11.54
C GLN A 5 -10.98 3.07 -10.19
N ARG A 6 -11.23 2.07 -9.34
CA ARG A 6 -10.52 1.93 -8.05
C ARG A 6 -9.03 1.67 -8.24
N LEU A 7 -8.66 0.89 -9.25
CA LEU A 7 -7.25 0.65 -9.58
C LEU A 7 -6.60 1.90 -10.21
N ALA A 8 -7.33 2.61 -11.08
CA ALA A 8 -6.85 3.88 -11.64
C ALA A 8 -6.58 4.91 -10.54
N LEU A 9 -7.48 5.01 -9.55
CA LEU A 9 -7.31 5.84 -8.37
C LEU A 9 -6.06 5.47 -7.56
N ALA A 10 -5.87 4.18 -7.27
CA ALA A 10 -4.70 3.70 -6.55
C ALA A 10 -3.37 4.04 -7.26
N LYS A 11 -3.34 3.91 -8.59
CA LYS A 11 -2.19 4.31 -9.41
C LYS A 11 -1.95 5.83 -9.35
N GLY A 12 -3.01 6.63 -9.41
CA GLY A 12 -2.93 8.09 -9.28
C GLY A 12 -2.37 8.53 -7.93
N LEU A 13 -2.88 7.96 -6.83
CA LEU A 13 -2.34 8.19 -5.48
C LEU A 13 -0.86 7.79 -5.40
N LEU A 14 -0.49 6.64 -5.95
CA LEU A 14 0.89 6.17 -5.95
C LEU A 14 1.82 7.12 -6.73
N LEU A 15 1.38 7.62 -7.89
CA LEU A 15 2.12 8.62 -8.66
C LEU A 15 2.35 9.89 -7.83
N ALA A 16 1.29 10.43 -7.21
CA ALA A 16 1.38 11.62 -6.38
C ALA A 16 2.33 11.43 -5.18
N TRP A 17 2.23 10.31 -4.46
CA TRP A 17 3.12 10.03 -3.34
C TRP A 17 4.56 9.82 -3.77
N THR A 18 4.82 9.12 -4.88
CA THR A 18 6.19 8.99 -5.39
C THR A 18 6.81 10.35 -5.71
N ALA A 19 6.04 11.30 -6.26
CA ALA A 19 6.48 12.66 -6.49
C ALA A 19 6.74 13.43 -5.19
N GLN A 20 5.90 13.26 -4.16
CA GLN A 20 6.11 13.88 -2.85
C GLN A 20 7.38 13.32 -2.16
N LEU A 21 7.54 12.00 -2.13
CA LEU A 21 8.71 11.32 -1.55
C LEU A 21 9.99 11.69 -2.30
N TYR A 22 9.92 11.84 -3.62
CA TYR A 22 11.04 12.33 -4.43
C TYR A 22 11.51 13.71 -3.97
N ARG A 23 10.58 14.67 -3.76
CA ARG A 23 10.91 16.01 -3.25
C ARG A 23 11.54 15.96 -1.86
N ARG A 24 11.11 15.03 -1.01
CA ARG A 24 11.65 14.83 0.35
C ARG A 24 12.92 13.97 0.40
N ARG A 25 13.35 13.43 -0.74
CA ARG A 25 14.48 12.49 -0.87
C ARG A 25 14.34 11.23 -0.01
N GLU A 26 13.09 10.81 0.23
CA GLU A 26 12.74 9.63 1.02
C GLU A 26 12.79 8.34 0.18
N ALA A 27 12.93 7.21 0.86
CA ALA A 27 12.91 5.90 0.23
C ALA A 27 11.49 5.36 0.09
N LEU A 28 11.26 4.61 -0.98
CA LEU A 28 10.00 3.91 -1.25
C LEU A 28 10.31 2.48 -1.72
N THR A 29 9.42 1.57 -1.37
CA THR A 29 9.27 0.27 -2.00
C THR A 29 7.78 0.04 -2.27
N VAL A 30 7.46 -0.71 -3.32
CA VAL A 30 6.07 -1.02 -3.65
C VAL A 30 5.93 -2.52 -3.83
N ILE A 31 4.97 -3.10 -3.12
CA ILE A 31 4.62 -4.51 -3.18
C ILE A 31 3.27 -4.63 -3.88
N GLY A 32 3.24 -5.38 -4.97
CA GLY A 32 2.02 -5.81 -5.64
C GLY A 32 1.59 -7.16 -5.08
N PHE A 33 0.29 -7.36 -4.91
CA PHE A 33 -0.25 -8.67 -4.55
C PHE A 33 -1.59 -8.93 -5.25
N GLY A 34 -1.75 -10.16 -5.74
CA GLY A 34 -2.92 -10.56 -6.54
C GLY A 34 -2.84 -12.03 -6.91
N GLY A 35 -3.56 -12.44 -7.97
CA GLY A 35 -3.68 -13.86 -8.37
C GLY A 35 -2.36 -14.57 -8.69
N GLN A 36 -1.24 -13.87 -8.70
CA GLN A 36 0.12 -14.37 -8.93
C GLN A 36 1.00 -14.35 -7.67
N GLY A 37 0.42 -14.18 -6.48
CA GLY A 37 1.20 -14.05 -5.24
C GLY A 37 1.47 -12.59 -4.85
N ALA A 38 2.48 -12.38 -4.01
CA ALA A 38 3.01 -11.07 -3.63
C ALA A 38 4.44 -10.89 -4.16
N HIS A 39 4.74 -9.74 -4.74
CA HIS A 39 6.03 -9.45 -5.37
C HIS A 39 6.37 -7.97 -5.30
N LEU A 40 7.67 -7.64 -5.40
CA LEU A 40 8.12 -6.26 -5.49
C LEU A 40 7.82 -5.71 -6.88
N LEU A 41 7.00 -4.66 -6.94
CA LEU A 41 6.82 -3.83 -8.13
C LEU A 41 7.94 -2.77 -8.21
N GLN A 42 8.40 -2.31 -7.04
CA GLN A 42 9.55 -1.42 -6.93
C GLN A 42 10.41 -1.83 -5.73
N ALA A 43 11.68 -2.12 -6.01
CA ALA A 43 12.66 -2.44 -4.97
C ALA A 43 12.90 -1.24 -4.03
N PRO A 44 13.28 -1.45 -2.76
CA PRO A 44 13.56 -0.37 -1.83
C PRO A 44 14.67 0.55 -2.32
N ARG A 45 14.32 1.80 -2.64
CA ARG A 45 15.28 2.83 -3.09
C ARG A 45 14.74 4.23 -2.83
N LYS A 46 15.62 5.23 -2.87
CA LYS A 46 15.17 6.63 -2.91
C LYS A 46 14.19 6.83 -4.07
N ALA A 47 13.08 7.49 -3.79
CA ALA A 47 12.11 7.85 -4.82
C ALA A 47 12.82 8.67 -5.92
N VAL A 48 12.38 8.47 -7.16
CA VAL A 48 12.88 9.18 -8.35
C VAL A 48 11.72 9.84 -9.08
N ALA A 49 12.00 10.80 -9.95
CA ALA A 49 11.01 11.35 -10.86
C ALA A 49 10.62 10.31 -11.94
N PHE A 50 9.50 10.57 -12.63
CA PHE A 50 9.02 9.83 -13.80
C PHE A 50 8.73 8.34 -13.51
N ASN A 51 7.71 8.06 -12.69
CA ASN A 51 7.33 6.69 -12.29
C ASN A 51 6.18 6.09 -13.13
N GLU A 52 5.65 6.83 -14.11
CA GLU A 52 4.52 6.43 -14.95
C GLU A 52 4.80 5.11 -15.67
N GLY A 53 6.03 4.93 -16.18
CA GLY A 53 6.41 3.77 -16.98
C GLY A 53 6.23 2.42 -16.28
N TRP A 54 6.45 2.35 -14.96
CA TRP A 54 6.26 1.11 -14.20
C TRP A 54 4.94 1.06 -13.41
N ILE A 55 4.32 2.21 -13.11
CA ILE A 55 3.02 2.26 -12.43
C ILE A 55 1.85 2.00 -13.40
N ALA A 56 1.90 2.57 -14.60
CA ALA A 56 0.85 2.40 -15.62
C ALA A 56 0.52 0.93 -15.93
N PRO A 57 1.49 0.00 -16.11
CA PRO A 57 1.19 -1.40 -16.41
C PRO A 57 0.69 -2.23 -15.23
N ILE A 58 0.67 -1.71 -13.99
CA ILE A 58 0.19 -2.46 -12.81
C ILE A 58 -1.24 -2.95 -13.07
N SER A 59 -1.46 -4.26 -13.07
CA SER A 59 -2.78 -4.84 -13.25
C SER A 59 -3.41 -5.17 -11.90
N GLY A 60 -4.75 -5.27 -11.88
CA GLY A 60 -5.50 -5.62 -10.69
C GLY A 60 -6.38 -6.84 -10.90
N GLY A 61 -6.68 -7.55 -9.81
CA GLY A 61 -7.54 -8.74 -9.82
C GLY A 61 -6.81 -10.06 -9.59
N GLY A 62 -7.61 -11.13 -9.53
CA GLY A 62 -7.16 -12.46 -9.06
C GLY A 62 -7.09 -12.50 -7.54
N GLY A 63 -7.09 -13.71 -6.94
CA GLY A 63 -7.04 -13.93 -5.48
C GLY A 63 -6.10 -12.98 -4.74
N SER A 64 -6.41 -12.60 -3.50
CA SER A 64 -5.60 -11.62 -2.76
C SER A 64 -4.81 -12.27 -1.63
N PRO A 65 -3.54 -12.64 -1.85
CA PRO A 65 -2.68 -13.25 -0.83
C PRO A 65 -2.13 -12.16 0.11
N ALA A 66 -3.02 -11.43 0.77
CA ALA A 66 -2.67 -10.27 1.60
C ALA A 66 -1.69 -10.63 2.73
N ALA A 67 -1.82 -11.82 3.30
CA ALA A 67 -0.87 -12.31 4.30
C ALA A 67 0.55 -12.50 3.72
N ALA A 68 0.67 -12.97 2.48
CA ALA A 68 1.96 -13.09 1.80
C ALA A 68 2.56 -11.70 1.49
N ALA A 69 1.72 -10.71 1.17
CA ALA A 69 2.16 -9.33 0.97
C ALA A 69 2.73 -8.73 2.27
N VAL A 70 2.07 -8.96 3.41
CA VAL A 70 2.58 -8.54 4.72
C VAL A 70 3.88 -9.27 5.07
N ALA A 71 3.97 -10.57 4.82
CA ALA A 71 5.20 -11.32 5.06
C ALA A 71 6.38 -10.77 4.24
N LEU A 72 6.15 -10.43 2.97
CA LEU A 72 7.15 -9.79 2.12
C LEU A 72 7.50 -8.38 2.62
N ALA A 73 6.51 -7.60 3.09
CA ALA A 73 6.76 -6.30 3.70
C ALA A 73 7.67 -6.44 4.94
N ASP A 74 7.42 -7.40 5.82
CA ASP A 74 8.27 -7.64 6.99
C ASP A 74 9.71 -8.00 6.62
N GLN A 75 9.92 -8.78 5.55
CA GLN A 75 11.27 -9.09 5.05
C GLN A 75 12.00 -7.82 4.58
N VAL A 76 11.29 -6.95 3.85
CA VAL A 76 11.84 -5.68 3.36
C VAL A 76 12.16 -4.74 4.51
N LEU A 77 11.23 -4.60 5.47
CA LEU A 77 11.39 -3.77 6.67
C LEU A 77 12.55 -4.27 7.54
N ALA A 78 12.68 -5.58 7.73
CA ALA A 78 13.79 -6.19 8.47
C ALA A 78 15.14 -5.84 7.86
N ARG A 79 15.25 -5.95 6.53
CA ARG A 79 16.48 -5.57 5.83
C ARG A 79 16.75 -4.07 5.99
N ARG A 80 15.74 -3.22 5.85
CA ARG A 80 15.88 -1.76 5.96
C ARG A 80 16.33 -1.36 7.36
N ARG A 81 15.69 -1.88 8.41
CA ARG A 81 16.04 -1.61 9.81
C ARG A 81 17.48 -2.01 10.15
N ARG A 82 17.98 -3.13 9.60
CA ARG A 82 19.38 -3.54 9.80
C ARG A 82 20.37 -2.56 9.16
N ILE A 83 20.07 -2.05 7.97
CA ILE A 83 20.95 -1.13 7.24
C ILE A 83 20.86 0.30 7.82
N HIS A 84 19.68 0.72 8.26
CA HIS A 84 19.42 2.05 8.82
C HIS A 84 18.71 1.95 10.18
N PRO A 85 19.43 1.60 11.26
CA PRO A 85 18.87 1.60 12.60
C PRO A 85 18.32 2.99 12.96
N GLY A 86 17.09 3.06 13.44
CA GLY A 86 16.43 4.31 13.84
C GLY A 86 15.67 5.04 12.73
N GLU A 87 15.75 4.61 11.48
CA GLU A 87 14.85 5.13 10.42
C GLU A 87 13.40 4.75 10.74
N GLN A 88 12.50 5.73 10.64
CA GLN A 88 11.05 5.53 10.79
C GLN A 88 10.51 4.78 9.57
N LEU A 89 9.83 3.66 9.82
CA LEU A 89 9.30 2.79 8.77
C LEU A 89 7.77 2.80 8.78
N ALA A 90 7.17 3.36 7.73
CA ALA A 90 5.73 3.42 7.55
C ALA A 90 5.25 2.41 6.48
N VAL A 91 4.05 1.86 6.66
CA VAL A 91 3.38 0.97 5.69
C VAL A 91 1.97 1.49 5.38
N TRP A 92 1.70 1.69 4.09
CA TRP A 92 0.35 1.93 3.58
C TRP A 92 -0.21 0.66 2.94
N LEU A 93 -1.35 0.16 3.41
CA LEU A 93 -2.08 -0.92 2.75
C LEU A 93 -3.23 -0.33 1.92
N LEU A 94 -3.12 -0.42 0.60
CA LEU A 94 -4.14 0.03 -0.34
C LEU A 94 -5.03 -1.15 -0.71
N SER A 95 -6.28 -1.16 -0.23
CA SER A 95 -7.19 -2.27 -0.52
C SER A 95 -8.65 -1.94 -0.23
N ASP A 96 -9.54 -2.69 -0.87
CA ASP A 96 -10.95 -2.80 -0.47
C ASP A 96 -11.18 -3.94 0.55
N LEU A 97 -10.11 -4.65 0.94
CA LEU A 97 -10.10 -5.72 1.96
C LEU A 97 -11.15 -6.81 1.78
N ARG A 98 -11.54 -7.05 0.53
CA ARG A 98 -12.42 -8.16 0.14
C ARG A 98 -11.63 -9.48 0.08
N PHE A 99 -11.03 -9.83 1.22
CA PHE A 99 -10.23 -11.05 1.44
C PHE A 99 -11.02 -12.08 2.22
N ALA A 100 -10.73 -13.37 2.10
CA ALA A 100 -11.32 -14.36 3.01
C ALA A 100 -10.88 -14.09 4.46
N VAL A 101 -9.58 -13.90 4.65
CA VAL A 101 -8.93 -13.66 5.96
C VAL A 101 -8.19 -12.33 5.91
N LEU A 102 -8.35 -11.52 6.97
CA LEU A 102 -7.62 -10.26 7.11
C LEU A 102 -6.15 -10.52 7.47
N PRO A 103 -5.18 -9.81 6.85
CA PRO A 103 -3.76 -10.02 7.12
C PRO A 103 -3.35 -9.52 8.52
N PRO A 104 -2.28 -10.08 9.12
CA PRO A 104 -1.71 -9.57 10.36
C PRO A 104 -1.03 -8.21 10.15
N ARG A 105 -0.77 -7.45 11.22
CA ARG A 105 0.01 -6.21 11.13
C ARG A 105 1.48 -6.54 10.79
N PRO A 106 2.13 -5.81 9.86
CA PRO A 106 3.58 -5.89 9.69
C PRO A 106 4.28 -5.57 11.01
N ARG A 107 5.13 -6.49 11.47
CA ARG A 107 5.74 -6.44 12.82
C ARG A 107 6.75 -5.31 12.98
N LEU A 108 7.42 -4.95 11.89
CA LEU A 108 8.55 -3.99 11.93
C LEU A 108 8.17 -2.58 11.49
N ALA A 109 6.90 -2.36 11.14
CA ALA A 109 6.39 -1.05 10.78
C ALA A 109 6.08 -0.23 12.05
N ASP A 110 6.68 0.95 12.15
CA ASP A 110 6.42 1.92 13.20
C ASP A 110 5.01 2.50 13.04
N HIS A 111 4.66 2.86 11.79
CA HIS A 111 3.36 3.39 11.43
C HIS A 111 2.69 2.54 10.36
N CYS A 112 1.39 2.34 10.51
CA CYS A 112 0.57 1.69 9.51
C CYS A 112 -0.65 2.55 9.22
N THR A 113 -1.05 2.58 7.96
CA THR A 113 -2.29 3.23 7.53
C THR A 113 -3.00 2.33 6.53
N ILE A 114 -4.30 2.13 6.74
CA ILE A 114 -5.19 1.45 5.82
C ILE A 114 -5.83 2.48 4.91
N ILE A 115 -5.54 2.40 3.61
CA ILE A 115 -6.13 3.23 2.58
C ILE A 115 -7.30 2.46 2.00
N ASP A 116 -8.50 2.92 2.33
CA ASP A 116 -9.76 2.23 2.09
C ASP A 116 -10.32 2.55 0.71
N PHE A 117 -10.48 1.51 -0.11
CA PHE A 117 -11.13 1.59 -1.41
C PHE A 117 -12.52 0.95 -1.41
N ASP A 118 -13.00 0.48 -0.26
CA ASP A 118 -14.33 -0.11 -0.12
C ASP A 118 -15.37 0.95 0.26
N GLU A 119 -15.67 1.82 -0.70
CA GLU A 119 -16.58 2.95 -0.53
C GLU A 119 -17.93 2.71 -1.22
N GLY A 120 -18.96 3.44 -0.78
CA GLY A 120 -20.31 3.43 -1.33
C GLY A 120 -21.33 2.63 -0.49
N PRO A 121 -22.59 2.53 -0.96
CA PRO A 121 -23.71 1.96 -0.19
C PRO A 121 -23.55 0.46 0.12
N PHE A 122 -22.65 -0.24 -0.56
CA PHE A 122 -22.38 -1.68 -0.39
C PHE A 122 -20.99 -1.96 0.21
N ALA A 123 -20.41 -0.99 0.91
CA ALA A 123 -19.17 -1.14 1.65
C ALA A 123 -19.32 -2.14 2.81
N LEU A 124 -18.33 -3.02 2.97
CA LEU A 124 -18.29 -4.03 4.03
C LEU A 124 -17.68 -3.51 5.33
N GLY A 125 -17.05 -2.33 5.31
CA GLY A 125 -16.46 -1.69 6.50
C GLY A 125 -15.22 -2.41 7.07
N ARG A 126 -14.63 -3.36 6.34
CA ARG A 126 -13.51 -4.18 6.82
C ARG A 126 -12.20 -3.39 7.00
N ALA A 127 -12.06 -2.24 6.36
CA ALA A 127 -10.91 -1.35 6.55
C ALA A 127 -10.83 -0.78 7.95
N ARG A 128 -11.96 -0.36 8.51
CA ARG A 128 -12.00 0.09 9.91
C ARG A 128 -11.72 -1.06 10.88
N GLN A 129 -12.22 -2.26 10.59
CA GLN A 129 -11.90 -3.46 11.38
C GLN A 129 -10.39 -3.74 11.37
N LEU A 130 -9.77 -3.73 10.19
CA LEU A 130 -8.34 -3.99 10.05
C LEU A 130 -7.50 -2.88 10.70
N ALA A 131 -7.86 -1.62 10.50
CA ALA A 131 -7.18 -0.48 11.11
C ALA A 131 -7.18 -0.57 12.64
N ARG A 132 -8.31 -0.94 13.25
CA ARG A 132 -8.38 -1.21 14.71
C ARG A 132 -7.49 -2.38 15.12
N ALA A 133 -7.56 -3.50 14.41
CA ALA A 133 -6.74 -4.68 14.71
C ALA A 133 -5.24 -4.39 14.57
N TRP A 134 -4.87 -3.52 13.64
CA TRP A 134 -3.49 -3.09 13.44
C TRP A 134 -3.10 -1.91 14.34
N GLN A 135 -4.00 -1.25 15.06
CA GLN A 135 -3.74 0.07 15.66
C GLN A 135 -3.09 1.02 14.62
N ALA A 136 -3.73 1.07 13.45
CA ALA A 136 -3.31 1.81 12.28
C ALA A 136 -4.26 2.97 12.02
N ASP A 137 -3.76 3.99 11.33
CA ASP A 137 -4.62 5.03 10.78
C ASP A 137 -5.53 4.45 9.70
N HIS A 138 -6.66 5.11 9.46
CA HIS A 138 -7.60 4.78 8.39
C HIS A 138 -7.85 6.05 7.59
N ALA A 139 -7.78 5.94 6.26
CA ALA A 139 -8.09 7.04 5.36
C ALA A 139 -8.85 6.53 4.13
N SER A 140 -9.80 7.32 3.64
CA SER A 140 -10.50 7.04 2.39
C SER A 140 -9.60 7.34 1.19
N ALA A 141 -9.62 6.47 0.19
CA ALA A 141 -8.89 6.69 -1.05
C ALA A 141 -9.45 7.88 -1.84
N SER A 142 -10.77 8.08 -1.84
CA SER A 142 -11.39 9.22 -2.53
C SER A 142 -11.03 10.55 -1.87
N GLU A 143 -11.11 10.64 -0.54
CA GLU A 143 -10.72 11.84 0.21
C GLU A 143 -9.26 12.22 -0.04
N LEU A 144 -8.35 11.23 0.01
CA LEU A 144 -6.94 11.46 -0.28
C LEU A 144 -6.69 11.93 -1.71
N ALA A 145 -7.43 11.40 -2.68
CA ALA A 145 -7.30 11.82 -4.06
C ALA A 145 -7.80 13.25 -4.27
N SER A 146 -8.90 13.64 -3.61
CA SER A 146 -9.38 15.01 -3.61
C SER A 146 -8.41 15.99 -2.96
N ALA A 147 -7.61 15.56 -1.98
CA ALA A 147 -6.60 16.40 -1.33
C ALA A 147 -5.32 16.59 -2.16
N ILE A 148 -5.14 15.81 -3.22
CA ILE A 148 -3.95 15.84 -4.10
C ILE A 148 -4.22 16.62 -5.39
N ALA A 149 -5.50 16.76 -5.77
CA ALA A 149 -5.96 17.54 -6.93
C ALA A 149 -5.89 19.05 -6.64
#